data_AF-A0A0F5IIF4-F1
#
_entry.id   AF-A0A0F5IIF4-F1
#
_cell.length_a   1.000
_cell.length_b   1.000
_cell.length_c   1.000
_cell.angle_alpha   90.00
_cell.angle_beta   90.00
_cell.angle_gamma   90.00
#
_symmetry.space_group_name_H-M   'P 1'
#
loop_
_entity.id
_entity.type
_entity.pdbx_description
1 polymer ?
#
loop_
_entity_poly.entity_id
_entity_poly.type
_entity_poly.pdbx_seq_one_letter_code
_entity_poly.pdbx_strand_id
1 'polypeptide(L)'
;MKLLRELLNSEHAEADLRLLREVSPQNDLLRSPIVNAARSAEKILYTLLDQTTAEKIRLNRRAAENKQQPENEQQNENDKEKQPADTDTGQPAVSEQPQGDTPDHSGEDNPDGDADKADVTQQLEDTKEELENTQSELEETQETLEDTQAELEAAKEALDAEKKSEPATASAPSNTRKKTSTRKSTGKTSSTKTSKSRR
;
A
#
# COMPACT_ATOMS: atom_id res chain seq x y z
N MET A 1 -13.19 6.23 -5.24
CA MET A 1 -12.32 7.37 -4.85
C MET A 1 -12.03 7.49 -3.35
N LYS A 2 -12.61 6.68 -2.45
CA LYS A 2 -12.29 6.75 -1.01
C LYS A 2 -10.81 6.43 -0.73
N LEU A 3 -10.31 5.33 -1.32
CA LEU A 3 -8.91 4.90 -1.21
C LEU A 3 -7.90 5.95 -1.68
N LEU A 4 -8.16 6.64 -2.79
CA LEU A 4 -7.27 7.70 -3.28
C LEU A 4 -7.14 8.83 -2.26
N ARG A 5 -8.26 9.28 -1.67
CA ARG A 5 -8.25 10.36 -0.67
C ARG A 5 -7.58 9.94 0.63
N GLU A 6 -7.79 8.70 1.03
CA GLU A 6 -7.17 8.12 2.22
C GLU A 6 -5.65 8.02 2.07
N LEU A 7 -5.18 7.66 0.88
CA LEU A 7 -3.75 7.49 0.58
C LEU A 7 -3.07 8.77 0.09
N LEU A 8 -3.80 9.86 -0.18
CA LEU A 8 -3.24 11.08 -0.73
C LEU A 8 -2.45 11.84 0.34
N ASN A 9 -1.13 11.65 0.34
CA ASN A 9 -0.19 12.39 1.16
C ASN A 9 1.02 12.81 0.32
N SER A 10 1.35 14.10 0.32
CA SER A 10 2.45 14.66 -0.46
C SER A 10 3.83 14.25 0.03
N GLU A 11 3.98 13.97 1.32
CA GLU A 11 5.27 13.60 1.94
C GLU A 11 5.81 12.28 1.38
N HIS A 12 4.89 11.35 1.05
CA HIS A 12 5.25 10.05 0.50
C HIS A 12 5.44 10.05 -1.02
N ALA A 13 5.19 11.18 -1.70
CA ALA A 13 5.21 11.22 -3.15
C ALA A 13 6.57 10.82 -3.75
N GLU A 14 7.68 11.07 -3.04
CA GLU A 14 9.00 10.61 -3.48
C GLU A 14 9.19 9.09 -3.35
N ALA A 15 8.72 8.51 -2.24
CA ALA A 15 8.77 7.06 -2.04
C ALA A 15 7.91 6.35 -3.10
N ASP A 16 6.68 6.83 -3.27
CA ASP A 16 5.74 6.37 -4.28
C ASP A 16 6.34 6.52 -5.69
N LEU A 17 7.06 7.61 -5.98
CA LEU A 17 7.73 7.81 -7.28
C LEU A 17 8.88 6.82 -7.52
N ARG A 18 9.64 6.46 -6.48
CA ARG A 18 10.67 5.41 -6.57
C ARG A 18 10.02 4.06 -6.84
N LEU A 19 8.95 3.72 -6.11
CA LEU A 19 8.17 2.50 -6.33
C LEU A 19 7.58 2.45 -7.74
N LEU A 20 7.08 3.57 -8.27
CA LEU A 20 6.54 3.62 -9.63
C LEU A 20 7.60 3.32 -10.69
N ARG A 21 8.85 3.77 -10.47
CA ARG A 21 9.97 3.44 -11.37
C ARG A 21 10.33 1.95 -11.33
N GLU A 22 10.19 1.31 -10.19
CA GLU A 22 10.45 -0.14 -10.03
C GLU A 22 9.35 -0.99 -10.65
N VAL A 23 8.08 -0.64 -10.40
CA VAL A 23 6.93 -1.41 -10.87
C VAL A 23 6.65 -1.17 -12.35
N SER A 24 6.85 0.07 -12.82
CA SER A 24 6.59 0.44 -14.22
C SER A 24 7.56 1.50 -14.71
N PRO A 25 8.80 1.12 -15.04
CA PRO A 25 9.79 2.04 -15.57
C PRO A 25 9.39 2.71 -16.89
N GLN A 26 8.46 2.11 -17.65
CA GLN A 26 7.98 2.61 -18.95
C GLN A 26 6.72 3.47 -18.85
N ASN A 27 6.29 3.89 -17.64
CA ASN A 27 5.07 4.66 -17.47
C ASN A 27 5.16 6.04 -18.18
N ASP A 28 4.07 6.47 -18.82
CA ASP A 28 3.99 7.77 -19.49
C ASP A 28 4.30 8.96 -18.57
N LEU A 29 3.96 8.88 -17.28
CA LEU A 29 4.31 9.90 -16.28
C LEU A 29 5.82 10.03 -16.08
N LEU A 30 6.58 8.96 -16.26
CA LEU A 30 8.04 8.94 -16.14
C LEU A 30 8.75 9.39 -17.42
N ARG A 31 8.03 9.49 -18.54
CA ARG A 31 8.58 9.97 -19.82
C ARG A 31 9.08 11.41 -19.74
N SER A 32 8.44 12.22 -18.90
CA SER A 32 8.89 13.56 -18.54
C SER A 32 9.53 13.56 -17.15
N PRO A 33 10.61 14.33 -16.92
CA PRO A 33 11.18 14.44 -15.60
C PRO A 33 10.19 15.11 -14.63
N ILE A 34 9.87 14.39 -13.56
CA ILE A 34 9.05 14.92 -12.47
C ILE A 34 9.97 15.75 -11.57
N VAL A 35 9.85 17.07 -11.66
CA VAL A 35 10.69 18.04 -10.92
C VAL A 35 10.25 18.17 -9.45
N ASN A 36 8.95 18.03 -9.18
CA ASN A 36 8.41 18.11 -7.82
C ASN A 36 7.44 16.95 -7.61
N ALA A 37 7.86 15.96 -6.83
CA ALA A 37 7.09 14.76 -6.57
C ALA A 37 5.77 15.08 -5.85
N ALA A 38 5.80 15.95 -4.84
CA ALA A 38 4.63 16.36 -4.06
C ALA A 38 3.51 16.96 -4.93
N ARG A 39 3.84 17.80 -5.92
CA ARG A 39 2.84 18.36 -6.86
C ARG A 39 2.23 17.31 -7.79
N SER A 40 2.92 16.20 -8.01
CA SER A 40 2.45 15.08 -8.81
C SER A 40 1.94 13.91 -7.96
N ALA A 41 1.84 14.06 -6.64
CA ALA A 41 1.50 12.97 -5.71
C ALA A 41 0.22 12.23 -6.11
N GLU A 42 -0.84 12.97 -6.44
CA GLU A 42 -2.11 12.38 -6.88
C GLU A 42 -1.97 11.58 -8.18
N LYS A 43 -1.21 12.10 -9.15
CA LYS A 43 -1.00 11.42 -10.44
C LYS A 43 -0.17 10.15 -10.26
N ILE A 44 0.90 10.23 -9.47
CA ILE A 44 1.76 9.09 -9.11
C ILE A 44 0.91 8.02 -8.43
N LEU A 45 0.11 8.40 -7.43
CA LEU A 45 -0.75 7.50 -6.68
C LEU A 45 -1.83 6.86 -7.56
N TYR A 46 -2.44 7.63 -8.47
CA TYR A 46 -3.41 7.11 -9.42
C TYR A 46 -2.79 6.02 -10.31
N THR A 47 -1.62 6.29 -10.88
CA THR A 47 -0.92 5.30 -11.70
C THR A 47 -0.42 4.09 -10.92
N LEU A 48 -0.01 4.28 -9.66
CA LEU A 48 0.39 3.17 -8.81
C LEU A 48 -0.78 2.27 -8.47
N LEU A 49 -1.96 2.83 -8.20
CA LEU A 49 -3.16 2.04 -7.92
C LEU A 49 -3.63 1.24 -9.14
N ASP A 50 -3.32 1.68 -10.36
CA ASP A 50 -3.57 0.90 -11.58
C ASP A 50 -2.62 -0.30 -11.72
N GLN A 51 -1.46 -0.28 -11.07
CA GLN A 51 -0.38 -1.26 -11.26
C GLN A 51 -0.06 -2.09 -10.01
N THR A 52 -0.48 -1.63 -8.84
CA THR A 52 -0.17 -2.18 -7.52
C THR A 52 -1.36 -2.10 -6.60
N THR A 53 -1.28 -2.80 -5.47
CA THR A 53 -2.28 -2.73 -4.41
C THR A 53 -2.00 -1.58 -3.45
N ALA A 54 -3.06 -1.08 -2.82
CA ALA A 54 -2.98 -0.09 -1.75
C ALA A 54 -2.03 -0.53 -0.61
N GLU A 55 -2.03 -1.82 -0.25
CA GLU A 55 -1.14 -2.37 0.77
C GLU A 55 0.33 -2.25 0.41
N LYS A 56 0.69 -2.51 -0.85
CA LYS A 56 2.08 -2.38 -1.30
C LYS A 56 2.58 -0.94 -1.19
N ILE A 57 1.69 0.02 -1.44
CA ILE A 57 1.97 1.45 -1.27
C ILE A 57 2.15 1.78 0.22
N ARG A 58 1.25 1.31 1.09
CA ARG A 58 1.37 1.49 2.56
C ARG A 58 2.67 0.90 3.12
N LEU A 59 3.06 -0.29 2.66
CA LEU A 59 4.33 -0.93 3.04
C LEU A 59 5.55 -0.14 2.57
N ASN A 60 5.54 0.35 1.33
CA ASN A 60 6.65 1.15 0.80
C ASN A 60 6.84 2.45 1.59
N ARG A 61 5.75 3.09 2.01
CA ARG A 61 5.78 4.30 2.85
C ARG A 61 6.41 4.04 4.22
N ARG A 62 5.94 3.00 4.92
CA ARG A 62 6.55 2.55 6.19
C ARG A 62 8.05 2.26 6.05
N ALA A 63 8.45 1.59 4.97
CA ALA A 63 9.85 1.29 4.71
C ALA A 63 10.69 2.55 4.39
N ALA A 64 10.10 3.54 3.72
CA ALA A 64 10.78 4.80 3.41
C ALA A 64 10.94 5.70 4.63
N GLU A 65 9.98 5.71 5.55
CA GLU A 65 10.07 6.42 6.83
C GLU A 65 11.18 5.85 7.71
N ASN A 66 11.29 4.51 7.79
CA ASN A 66 12.36 3.84 8.54
C ASN A 66 13.76 4.14 7.97
N LYS A 67 13.87 4.42 6.65
CA LYS A 67 15.13 4.88 6.03
C LYS A 67 15.45 6.35 6.29
N GLN A 68 14.47 7.16 6.70
CA GLN A 68 14.65 8.59 7.01
C GLN A 68 14.92 8.84 8.50
N GLN A 69 14.74 7.85 9.37
CA GLN A 69 15.25 7.88 10.74
C GLN A 69 16.71 7.39 10.74
N PRO A 70 17.72 8.27 10.95
CA PRO A 70 19.09 7.83 11.15
C PRO A 70 19.21 7.24 12.55
N GLU A 71 18.89 5.95 12.70
CA GLU A 71 19.39 5.18 13.83
C GLU A 71 20.88 4.93 13.61
N ASN A 72 21.70 5.73 14.29
CA ASN A 72 23.01 5.38 14.85
C ASN A 72 23.58 4.02 14.36
N GLU A 73 24.14 4.01 13.15
CA GLU A 73 24.83 2.84 12.59
C GLU A 73 26.14 2.60 13.37
N GLN A 74 26.06 1.95 14.54
CA GLN A 74 27.20 1.22 15.07
C GLN A 74 27.44 0.02 14.17
N GLN A 75 28.29 0.24 13.19
CA GLN A 75 29.03 -0.76 12.46
C GLN A 75 29.64 -1.75 13.47
N ASN A 76 29.13 -2.98 13.51
CA ASN A 76 29.85 -4.09 14.11
C ASN A 76 30.10 -5.14 13.03
N GLU A 77 30.88 -4.74 12.02
CA GLU A 77 31.72 -5.67 11.29
C GLU A 77 33.02 -5.80 12.09
N ASN A 78 33.25 -6.93 12.75
CA ASN A 78 34.58 -7.23 13.25
C ASN A 78 34.86 -8.73 13.13
N ASP A 79 35.42 -9.11 11.99
CA ASP A 79 36.13 -10.37 11.84
C ASP A 79 37.25 -10.24 10.79
N LYS A 80 38.44 -9.79 11.23
CA LYS A 80 39.75 -10.39 10.90
C LYS A 80 40.96 -9.62 11.45
N GLU A 81 41.55 -10.21 12.49
CA GLU A 81 42.97 -10.57 12.65
C GLU A 81 44.13 -9.61 12.24
N LYS A 82 44.92 -9.27 13.28
CA LYS A 82 46.40 -9.14 13.36
C LYS A 82 47.04 -7.92 12.63
N GLN A 83 47.85 -7.06 13.25
CA GLN A 83 48.97 -7.27 14.18
C GLN A 83 49.26 -6.00 15.04
N PRO A 84 50.03 -6.14 16.14
CA PRO A 84 50.33 -5.08 17.09
C PRO A 84 51.66 -4.38 16.78
N ALA A 85 51.77 -3.10 17.13
CA ALA A 85 53.06 -2.44 17.30
C ALA A 85 52.98 -1.44 18.45
N ASP A 86 53.50 -1.87 19.59
CA ASP A 86 53.94 -1.03 20.70
C ASP A 86 54.91 0.04 20.19
N THR A 87 54.62 1.31 20.44
CA THR A 87 55.67 2.30 20.70
C THR A 87 55.12 3.39 21.62
N ASP A 88 55.32 3.13 22.92
CA ASP A 88 55.59 4.12 23.95
C ASP A 88 56.44 5.29 23.43
N THR A 89 56.04 6.53 23.73
CA THR A 89 56.89 7.65 24.23
C THR A 89 56.25 9.02 23.90
N GLY A 90 55.87 9.77 24.95
CA GLY A 90 56.17 11.21 25.03
C GLY A 90 55.05 12.25 24.78
N GLN A 91 54.27 12.56 25.82
CA GLN A 91 53.88 13.96 26.13
C GLN A 91 55.11 14.72 26.70
N PRO A 92 55.16 16.08 26.82
CA PRO A 92 54.08 17.08 26.95
C PRO A 92 54.28 18.28 25.96
N ALA A 93 53.53 19.38 25.87
CA ALA A 93 52.89 20.27 26.84
C ALA A 93 52.08 21.36 26.07
N VAL A 94 51.22 22.09 26.81
CA VAL A 94 50.64 23.45 26.56
C VAL A 94 49.76 23.65 25.31
N SER A 95 48.53 24.20 25.32
CA SER A 95 47.88 25.17 26.23
C SER A 95 46.35 25.19 26.03
N GLU A 96 45.66 25.57 27.12
CA GLU A 96 44.43 26.38 27.21
C GLU A 96 43.07 25.83 26.73
N GLN A 97 42.28 25.43 27.74
CA GLN A 97 40.83 25.62 27.74
C GLN A 97 40.46 27.10 27.94
N PRO A 98 39.22 27.49 27.59
CA PRO A 98 38.42 28.17 28.59
C PRO A 98 37.13 27.38 28.87
N GLN A 99 36.91 27.22 30.17
CA GLN A 99 35.76 26.62 30.82
C GLN A 99 34.48 27.34 30.39
N GLY A 100 33.54 26.59 29.81
CA GLY A 100 32.14 26.99 29.76
C GLY A 100 31.48 26.49 31.03
N ASP A 101 31.10 27.40 31.92
CA ASP A 101 30.29 27.14 33.09
C ASP A 101 29.00 26.40 32.70
N THR A 102 28.92 25.11 32.97
CA THR A 102 27.64 24.41 33.15
C THR A 102 27.21 24.63 34.59
N PRO A 103 26.16 25.40 34.88
CA PRO A 103 25.61 25.42 36.21
C PRO A 103 24.99 24.05 36.49
N ASP A 104 25.52 23.42 37.53
CA ASP A 104 24.96 22.27 38.22
C ASP A 104 23.53 22.61 38.64
N HIS A 105 22.56 21.84 38.15
CA HIS A 105 21.17 21.86 38.62
C HIS A 105 20.86 20.48 39.17
N SER A 106 21.39 20.25 40.36
CA SER A 106 20.88 19.29 41.31
C SER A 106 19.36 19.41 41.47
N GLY A 107 18.66 18.31 41.24
CA GLY A 107 17.44 17.91 41.95
C GLY A 107 16.25 18.86 41.93
N GLU A 108 15.39 18.72 40.91
CA GLU A 108 13.98 19.05 41.03
C GLU A 108 13.17 17.75 41.02
N ASP A 109 12.83 17.27 42.22
CA ASP A 109 11.72 16.34 42.46
C ASP A 109 10.43 17.00 41.93
N ASN A 110 10.04 16.68 40.70
CA ASN A 110 8.71 16.95 40.17
C ASN A 110 7.85 15.67 40.28
N PRO A 111 6.81 15.62 41.14
CA PRO A 111 5.95 14.45 41.29
C PRO A 111 4.83 14.37 40.22
N ASP A 112 4.94 15.08 39.10
CA ASP A 112 3.87 15.15 38.07
C ASP A 112 4.14 14.27 36.82
N GLY A 113 5.26 13.55 36.74
CA GLY A 113 5.65 12.77 35.55
C GLY A 113 5.08 11.35 35.44
N ASP A 114 4.32 10.88 36.42
CA ASP A 114 3.86 9.48 36.49
C ASP A 114 2.50 9.27 35.81
N ALA A 115 1.63 10.28 35.82
CA ALA A 115 0.29 10.22 35.22
C ALA A 115 0.32 10.09 33.69
N ASP A 116 1.23 10.81 33.02
CA ASP A 116 1.39 10.74 31.56
C ASP A 116 1.95 9.39 31.10
N LYS A 117 2.80 8.73 31.91
CA LYS A 117 3.28 7.38 31.60
C LYS A 117 2.17 6.34 31.73
N ALA A 118 1.33 6.44 32.76
CA ALA A 118 0.22 5.52 32.96
C ALA A 118 -0.81 5.60 31.83
N ASP A 119 -1.14 6.80 31.36
CA ASP A 119 -2.06 7.02 30.22
C ASP A 119 -1.50 6.43 28.91
N VAL A 120 -0.22 6.68 28.62
CA VAL A 120 0.43 6.11 27.42
C VAL A 120 0.49 4.58 27.49
N THR A 121 0.74 3.99 28.67
CA THR A 121 0.72 2.54 28.82
C THR A 121 -0.67 1.94 28.63
N GLN A 122 -1.72 2.62 29.10
CA GLN A 122 -3.10 2.16 28.91
C GLN A 122 -3.48 2.21 27.43
N GLN A 123 -3.17 3.30 26.74
CA GLN A 123 -3.42 3.42 25.30
C GLN A 123 -2.68 2.35 24.48
N LEU A 124 -1.46 1.98 24.88
CA LEU A 124 -0.71 0.90 24.23
C LEU A 124 -1.36 -0.47 24.46
N GLU A 125 -1.90 -0.75 25.64
CA GLU A 125 -2.60 -2.01 25.87
C GLU A 125 -3.95 -2.06 25.14
N ASP A 126 -4.71 -0.96 25.13
CA ASP A 126 -5.99 -0.86 24.41
C ASP A 126 -5.79 -1.06 22.90
N THR A 127 -4.76 -0.43 22.31
CA THR A 127 -4.44 -0.61 20.89
C THR A 127 -3.96 -2.02 20.55
N LYS A 128 -3.31 -2.69 21.49
CA LYS A 128 -2.87 -4.09 21.32
C LYS A 128 -4.04 -5.06 21.41
N GLU A 129 -5.00 -4.83 22.30
CA GLU A 129 -6.24 -5.61 22.36
C GLU A 129 -7.07 -5.42 21.08
N GLU A 130 -7.17 -4.19 20.56
CA GLU A 130 -7.84 -3.92 19.28
C GLU A 130 -7.13 -4.61 18.11
N LEU A 131 -5.79 -4.65 18.13
CA LEU A 131 -4.99 -5.38 17.13
C LEU A 131 -5.25 -6.90 17.18
N GLU A 132 -5.32 -7.49 18.38
CA GLU A 132 -5.60 -8.91 18.55
C GLU A 132 -7.03 -9.26 18.07
N ASN A 133 -8.02 -8.42 18.40
CA ASN A 133 -9.40 -8.60 17.94
C ASN A 133 -9.49 -8.53 16.41
N THR A 134 -8.85 -7.53 15.79
CA THR A 134 -8.85 -7.41 14.33
C THR A 134 -8.11 -8.55 13.63
N GLN A 135 -7.07 -9.12 14.25
CA GLN A 135 -6.42 -10.33 13.75
C GLN A 135 -7.36 -11.53 13.82
N SER A 136 -8.08 -11.72 14.93
CA SER A 136 -9.05 -12.81 15.05
C SER A 136 -10.19 -12.70 14.02
N GLU A 137 -10.73 -11.51 13.79
CA GLU A 137 -11.75 -11.30 12.75
C GLU A 137 -11.20 -11.59 11.36
N LEU A 138 -9.94 -11.23 11.08
CA LEU A 138 -9.28 -11.53 9.82
C LEU A 138 -9.19 -13.04 9.59
N GLU A 139 -8.72 -13.79 10.59
CA GLU A 139 -8.61 -15.26 10.51
C GLU A 139 -9.97 -15.92 10.25
N GLU A 140 -11.04 -15.50 10.94
CA GLU A 140 -12.40 -16.00 10.71
C GLU A 140 -12.88 -15.69 9.27
N THR A 141 -12.63 -14.48 8.78
CA THR A 141 -13.00 -14.14 7.39
C THR A 141 -12.19 -14.92 6.35
N GLN A 142 -10.96 -15.31 6.67
CA GLN A 142 -10.14 -16.14 5.80
C GLN A 142 -10.67 -17.58 5.75
N GLU A 143 -10.98 -18.18 6.90
CA GLU A 143 -11.56 -19.53 6.98
C GLU A 143 -12.87 -19.62 6.19
N THR A 144 -13.78 -18.65 6.36
CA THR A 144 -15.04 -18.61 5.60
C THR A 144 -14.82 -18.45 4.08
N LEU A 145 -13.78 -17.73 3.67
CA LEU A 145 -13.40 -17.63 2.25
C LEU A 145 -12.88 -18.96 1.70
N GLU A 146 -12.05 -19.67 2.47
CA GLU A 146 -11.53 -20.99 2.09
C GLU A 146 -12.66 -22.01 1.95
N ASP A 147 -13.61 -22.03 2.90
CA ASP A 147 -14.79 -22.89 2.85
C ASP A 147 -15.67 -22.60 1.64
N THR A 148 -16.00 -21.33 1.41
CA THR A 148 -16.82 -20.95 0.24
C THR A 148 -16.12 -21.25 -1.08
N GLN A 149 -14.80 -21.15 -1.13
CA GLN A 149 -14.01 -21.53 -2.30
C GLN A 149 -14.05 -23.05 -2.53
N ALA A 150 -13.96 -23.86 -1.47
CA ALA A 150 -14.09 -25.31 -1.55
C ALA A 150 -15.48 -25.74 -2.04
N GLU A 151 -16.56 -25.12 -1.53
CA GLU A 151 -17.92 -25.36 -2.00
C GLU A 151 -18.10 -25.01 -3.49
N LEU A 152 -17.49 -23.90 -3.93
CA LEU A 152 -17.57 -23.46 -5.32
C LEU A 152 -16.83 -24.44 -6.25
N GLU A 153 -15.65 -24.93 -5.86
CA GLU A 153 -14.94 -25.98 -6.60
C GLU A 153 -15.74 -27.29 -6.64
N ALA A 154 -16.33 -27.72 -5.52
CA ALA A 154 -17.18 -28.91 -5.49
C ALA A 154 -18.41 -28.76 -6.39
N ALA A 155 -19.05 -27.58 -6.40
CA ALA A 155 -20.19 -27.28 -7.28
C ALA A 155 -19.81 -27.28 -8.76
N LYS A 156 -18.62 -26.76 -9.11
CA LYS A 156 -18.08 -26.83 -10.47
C LYS A 156 -17.86 -28.28 -10.91
N GLU A 157 -17.23 -29.09 -10.04
CA GLU A 157 -16.94 -30.49 -10.35
C GLU A 157 -18.24 -31.31 -10.53
N ALA A 158 -19.25 -31.06 -9.70
CA ALA A 158 -20.58 -31.66 -9.86
C ALA A 158 -21.25 -31.29 -11.20
N LEU A 159 -21.15 -30.03 -11.62
CA LEU A 159 -21.70 -29.54 -12.89
C LEU A 159 -20.97 -30.15 -14.11
N ASP A 160 -19.65 -30.31 -14.03
CA ASP A 160 -18.86 -30.98 -15.07
C ASP A 160 -19.10 -32.50 -15.11
N ALA A 161 -19.37 -33.14 -13.97
CA ALA A 161 -19.78 -34.54 -13.91
C ALA A 161 -21.16 -34.75 -14.56
N GLU A 162 -22.13 -33.87 -14.27
CA GLU A 162 -23.47 -33.93 -14.86
C GLU A 162 -23.43 -33.81 -16.39
N LYS A 163 -22.60 -32.89 -16.92
CA LYS A 163 -22.37 -32.73 -18.37
C LYS A 163 -21.71 -33.94 -19.05
N LYS A 164 -21.01 -34.79 -18.30
CA LYS A 164 -20.41 -36.04 -18.82
C LYS A 164 -21.34 -37.24 -18.75
N SER A 165 -22.44 -37.16 -18.01
CA SER A 165 -23.38 -38.27 -17.79
C SER A 165 -24.69 -38.16 -18.59
N GLU A 166 -24.83 -37.24 -19.53
CA GLU A 166 -26.02 -37.20 -20.40
C GLU A 166 -25.96 -38.38 -21.41
N PRO A 167 -26.85 -39.39 -21.31
CA PRO A 167 -26.85 -40.50 -22.24
C PRO A 167 -27.34 -40.01 -23.60
N ALA A 168 -26.50 -40.25 -24.61
CA ALA A 168 -26.90 -40.18 -26.00
C ALA A 168 -28.05 -41.17 -26.28
N THR A 169 -29.29 -40.69 -26.25
CA THR A 169 -30.42 -41.38 -26.89
C THR A 169 -31.13 -40.43 -27.84
N ALA A 170 -30.71 -40.52 -29.10
CA ALA A 170 -31.46 -40.43 -30.35
C ALA A 170 -32.86 -39.78 -30.34
N SER A 171 -33.04 -38.74 -31.17
CA SER A 171 -33.84 -38.84 -32.42
C SER A 171 -33.96 -37.52 -33.21
N ALA A 172 -33.34 -37.54 -34.40
CA ALA A 172 -33.77 -37.05 -35.72
C ALA A 172 -34.33 -35.60 -35.95
N PRO A 173 -34.05 -35.02 -37.15
CA PRO A 173 -34.26 -33.60 -37.45
C PRO A 173 -35.65 -33.30 -38.02
N SER A 174 -36.31 -32.23 -37.57
CA SER A 174 -37.50 -31.69 -38.24
C SER A 174 -37.22 -30.33 -38.86
N ASN A 175 -36.91 -30.36 -40.16
CA ASN A 175 -36.91 -29.19 -41.02
C ASN A 175 -38.36 -28.73 -41.23
N THR A 176 -38.85 -27.77 -40.44
CA THR A 176 -40.09 -27.06 -40.78
C THR A 176 -39.79 -25.69 -41.35
N ARG A 177 -39.75 -25.62 -42.69
CA ARG A 177 -39.87 -24.37 -43.46
C ARG A 177 -41.13 -23.61 -43.01
N LYS A 178 -40.98 -22.36 -42.53
CA LYS A 178 -42.07 -21.37 -42.54
C LYS A 178 -41.57 -19.96 -42.90
N LYS A 179 -41.75 -19.67 -44.19
CA LYS A 179 -42.21 -18.41 -44.84
C LYS A 179 -41.82 -17.04 -44.25
N THR A 180 -41.00 -16.32 -45.03
CA THR A 180 -41.15 -14.91 -45.46
C THR A 180 -42.09 -14.00 -44.65
N SER A 181 -41.54 -12.98 -43.98
CA SER A 181 -42.24 -11.73 -43.69
C SER A 181 -41.30 -10.53 -43.82
N THR A 182 -41.26 -9.96 -45.02
CA THR A 182 -40.78 -8.60 -45.26
C THR A 182 -41.82 -7.61 -44.75
N ARG A 183 -41.57 -6.96 -43.62
CA ARG A 183 -42.20 -5.66 -43.31
C ARG A 183 -41.13 -4.60 -43.08
N LYS A 184 -41.02 -3.70 -44.06
CA LYS A 184 -40.29 -2.43 -43.98
C LYS A 184 -40.92 -1.59 -42.87
N SER A 185 -40.19 -1.25 -41.82
CA SER A 185 -40.60 -0.20 -40.88
C SER A 185 -40.04 1.14 -41.37
N THR A 186 -40.85 1.88 -42.12
CA THR A 186 -40.65 3.31 -42.34
C THR A 186 -41.05 4.07 -41.07
N GLY A 187 -40.09 4.29 -40.18
CA GLY A 187 -40.25 5.17 -39.02
C GLY A 187 -39.79 6.58 -39.36
N LYS A 188 -40.74 7.47 -39.64
CA LYS A 188 -40.55 8.90 -39.88
C LYS A 188 -40.24 9.64 -38.58
N THR A 189 -39.27 10.55 -38.67
CA THR A 189 -39.18 11.88 -38.04
C THR A 189 -39.28 12.01 -36.51
N SER A 190 -38.19 12.49 -35.91
CA SER A 190 -38.27 13.51 -34.87
C SER A 190 -37.13 14.52 -35.05
N SER A 191 -37.48 15.74 -35.45
CA SER A 191 -36.58 16.89 -35.49
C SER A 191 -36.73 17.67 -34.19
N THR A 192 -35.74 17.62 -33.31
CA THR A 192 -35.64 18.52 -32.16
C THR A 192 -34.83 19.76 -32.56
N LYS A 193 -35.53 20.83 -32.93
CA LYS A 193 -35.00 22.19 -32.95
C LYS A 193 -34.96 22.71 -31.52
N THR A 194 -33.78 22.98 -30.97
CA THR A 194 -33.64 23.85 -29.79
C THR A 194 -32.77 25.06 -30.14
N SER A 195 -33.47 26.18 -30.15
CA SER A 195 -33.11 27.59 -29.99
C SER A 195 -31.66 27.93 -29.65
N LYS A 196 -30.99 28.69 -30.54
CA LYS A 196 -29.76 29.43 -30.21
C LYS A 196 -30.14 30.85 -29.80
N SER A 197 -30.06 31.12 -28.50
CA SER A 197 -30.11 32.46 -27.91
C SER A 197 -28.67 32.92 -27.64
N ARG A 198 -28.29 34.08 -28.17
CA ARG A 198 -27.77 35.23 -27.41
C ARG A 198 -27.29 36.31 -28.36
N ARG A 199 -27.80 37.52 -28.13
CA ARG A 199 -27.22 38.81 -28.46
C ARG A 199 -26.90 39.48 -27.14
#